data_AF-A0AAU7C9W7-F1
#
_entry.id   AF-A0AAU7C9W7-F1
#
_cell.length_a   1.000
_cell.length_b   1.000
_cell.length_c   1.000
_cell.angle_alpha   90.00
_cell.angle_beta   90.00
_cell.angle_gamma   90.00
#
_symmetry.space_group_name_H-M   'P 1'
#
loop_
_entity.id
_entity.type
_entity.pdbx_description
1 polymer ?
#
loop_
_entity_poly.entity_id
_entity_poly.type
_entity_poly.pdbx_seq_one_letter_code
_entity_poly.pdbx_strand_id
1 'polypeptide(L)'
;MVRIRPQELGSAHSREFPGANGGQSTRSGTRLDVAVAGLLVVGVLLLLLVTMDDFGMTWDEGFTVEREERLKEWFARVVGANSRGVQAWSPPTSNLESRRDYLKRAGARAASPWSRDSLRFFWPFAREEPNGHPPFYALLGLGGWAVGHSFLPPLESYRCGPAIFFALTIGVIYGFMARLYGRSAGLTAALALLTMPRVFAQAHLASYDAPLLCLWFLAVVAFCRSEEPSRRRWGWILAFGMAWGCAAATKFTGWFVSVPLVAWGLLYRDRQAAFTLLAGDWWPPSSFMPSTLRGGSSRSKVCGFFSSPTWAGSNDLRFPPSFLGRFIPSRFLGTTRWPGRRSSSRRSFS
;
A
#
# COMPACT_ATOMS: atom_id res chain seq x y z
N MET A 1 -46.82 -29.51 -38.85
CA MET A 1 -46.87 -28.41 -37.86
C MET A 1 -47.25 -29.02 -36.51
N VAL A 2 -46.24 -29.38 -35.70
CA VAL A 2 -46.43 -30.08 -34.42
C VAL A 2 -46.34 -29.05 -33.30
N ARG A 3 -47.42 -28.92 -32.53
CA ARG A 3 -47.58 -27.96 -31.44
C ARG A 3 -47.08 -28.59 -30.14
N ILE A 4 -45.87 -28.27 -29.72
CA ILE A 4 -45.28 -28.77 -28.47
C ILE A 4 -45.90 -28.01 -27.28
N ARG A 5 -46.40 -28.75 -26.29
CA ARG A 5 -47.00 -28.23 -25.04
C ARG A 5 -45.90 -27.78 -24.06
N PRO A 6 -46.11 -26.74 -23.23
CA PRO A 6 -45.07 -26.14 -22.37
C PRO A 6 -44.68 -26.95 -21.11
N GLN A 7 -44.98 -28.25 -21.05
CA GLN A 7 -44.80 -29.06 -19.83
C GLN A 7 -43.61 -30.04 -19.87
N GLU A 8 -42.83 -30.09 -20.96
CA GLU A 8 -41.66 -30.98 -21.08
C GLU A 8 -40.29 -30.29 -20.94
N LEU A 9 -40.25 -29.06 -20.42
CA LEU A 9 -39.01 -28.35 -20.08
C LEU A 9 -38.68 -28.38 -18.58
N GLY A 10 -39.22 -29.36 -17.86
CA GLY A 10 -38.87 -29.65 -16.46
C GLY A 10 -38.07 -30.95 -16.36
N SER A 11 -36.74 -30.85 -16.18
CA SER A 11 -35.93 -31.82 -15.40
C SER A 11 -34.40 -31.70 -15.57
N ALA A 12 -33.86 -30.88 -16.47
CA ALA A 12 -32.41 -30.91 -16.77
C ALA A 12 -31.59 -29.68 -16.34
N HIS A 13 -32.05 -28.86 -15.39
CA HIS A 13 -31.27 -27.70 -14.93
C HIS A 13 -31.30 -27.44 -13.41
N SER A 14 -31.38 -28.48 -12.60
CA SER A 14 -31.15 -28.43 -11.15
C SER A 14 -29.80 -29.06 -10.78
N ARG A 15 -28.71 -28.50 -11.31
CA ARG A 15 -27.45 -28.46 -10.55
C ARG A 15 -27.43 -27.08 -9.90
N GLU A 16 -28.08 -27.00 -8.75
CA GLU A 16 -27.96 -25.86 -7.86
C GLU A 16 -26.47 -25.64 -7.57
N PHE A 17 -25.92 -24.54 -8.07
CA PHE A 17 -24.79 -23.92 -7.40
C PHE A 17 -25.22 -23.68 -5.95
N PRO A 18 -24.41 -24.06 -4.95
CA PRO A 18 -24.79 -23.86 -3.56
C PRO A 18 -25.17 -22.41 -3.35
N GLY A 19 -26.46 -22.20 -3.14
CA GLY A 19 -27.06 -20.88 -3.09
C GLY A 19 -26.40 -20.05 -2.01
N ALA A 20 -26.15 -18.79 -2.33
CA ALA A 20 -25.79 -17.72 -1.40
C ALA A 20 -26.97 -17.36 -0.46
N ASN A 21 -27.71 -18.37 0.00
CA ASN A 21 -28.84 -18.31 0.93
C ASN A 21 -28.53 -19.05 2.24
N GLY A 22 -27.26 -19.22 2.59
CA GLY A 22 -26.85 -19.46 3.97
C GLY A 22 -26.64 -18.12 4.63
N GLY A 23 -27.41 -17.80 5.68
CA GLY A 23 -27.23 -16.59 6.46
C GLY A 23 -25.75 -16.37 6.75
N GLN A 24 -25.17 -15.34 6.12
CA GLN A 24 -23.84 -14.85 6.43
C GLN A 24 -23.91 -14.20 7.80
N SER A 25 -24.08 -15.03 8.84
CA SER A 25 -23.59 -14.73 10.16
C SER A 25 -22.15 -14.34 9.94
N THR A 26 -21.84 -13.07 10.16
CA THR A 26 -20.50 -12.51 10.16
C THR A 26 -19.68 -13.35 11.13
N ARG A 27 -19.06 -14.44 10.65
CA ARG A 27 -18.21 -15.30 11.45
C ARG A 27 -17.08 -14.41 11.94
N SER A 28 -17.16 -13.97 13.19
CA SER A 28 -16.03 -13.39 13.88
C SER A 28 -14.89 -14.40 13.72
N GLY A 29 -13.70 -13.93 13.31
CA GLY A 29 -12.56 -14.79 12.99
C GLY A 29 -12.45 -15.89 14.05
N THR A 30 -12.50 -17.14 13.60
CA THR A 30 -12.36 -18.27 14.50
C THR A 30 -10.98 -18.19 15.15
N ARG A 31 -10.78 -18.77 16.34
CA ARG A 31 -9.44 -18.81 16.98
C ARG A 31 -8.37 -19.34 16.02
N LEU A 32 -8.76 -20.25 15.13
CA LEU A 32 -7.90 -20.75 14.06
C LEU A 32 -7.47 -19.66 13.07
N ASP A 33 -8.37 -18.78 12.63
CA ASP A 33 -8.01 -17.72 11.67
C ASP A 33 -7.01 -16.74 12.30
N VAL A 34 -7.18 -16.43 13.58
CA VAL A 34 -6.21 -15.59 14.32
C VAL A 34 -4.85 -16.30 14.42
N ALA A 35 -4.84 -17.60 14.71
CA ALA A 35 -3.62 -18.39 14.75
C ALA A 35 -2.91 -18.45 13.40
N VAL A 36 -3.65 -18.69 12.30
CA VAL A 36 -3.09 -18.71 10.94
C VAL A 36 -2.54 -17.34 10.56
N ALA A 37 -3.26 -16.25 10.84
CA ALA A 37 -2.76 -14.89 10.63
C ALA A 37 -1.45 -14.65 11.39
N GLY A 38 -1.39 -15.05 12.66
CA GLY A 38 -0.18 -14.91 13.48
C GLY A 38 0.99 -15.73 12.94
N LEU A 39 0.75 -16.97 12.51
CA LEU A 39 1.76 -17.81 11.88
C LEU A 39 2.29 -17.22 10.58
N LEU A 40 1.41 -16.63 9.75
CA LEU A 40 1.83 -15.93 8.54
C LEU A 40 2.70 -14.71 8.86
N VAL A 41 2.30 -13.90 9.85
CA VAL A 41 3.10 -12.73 10.27
C VAL A 41 4.50 -13.18 10.71
N VAL A 42 4.58 -14.16 11.61
CA VAL A 42 5.87 -14.65 12.12
C VAL A 42 6.68 -15.30 11.00
N GLY A 43 6.07 -16.15 10.18
CA GLY A 43 6.75 -16.84 9.08
C GLY A 43 7.28 -15.88 8.01
N VAL A 44 6.50 -14.87 7.63
CA VAL A 44 6.93 -13.83 6.68
C VAL A 44 8.04 -12.98 7.28
N LEU A 45 7.90 -12.56 8.54
CA LEU A 45 8.94 -11.76 9.19
C LEU A 45 10.27 -12.54 9.27
N LEU A 46 10.23 -13.81 9.68
CA LEU A 46 11.42 -14.67 9.72
C LEU A 46 12.02 -14.84 8.33
N LEU A 47 11.19 -15.06 7.30
CA LEU A 47 11.66 -15.14 5.92
C LEU A 47 12.40 -13.85 5.54
N LEU A 48 11.78 -12.69 5.71
CA LEU A 48 12.37 -11.39 5.37
C LEU A 48 13.66 -11.11 6.14
N LEU A 49 13.74 -11.49 7.43
CA LEU A 49 14.94 -11.32 8.25
C LEU A 49 16.09 -12.22 7.78
N VAL A 50 15.79 -13.47 7.41
CA VAL A 50 16.79 -14.43 6.91
C VAL A 50 17.30 -14.03 5.52
N THR A 51 16.44 -13.48 4.67
CA THR A 51 16.78 -13.05 3.30
C THR A 51 17.08 -11.55 3.20
N MET A 52 17.27 -10.85 4.33
CA MET A 52 17.44 -9.39 4.38
C MET A 52 18.69 -8.89 3.66
N ASP A 53 19.75 -9.69 3.66
CA ASP A 53 21.05 -9.39 3.03
C ASP A 53 21.12 -9.88 1.56
N ASP A 54 20.11 -10.59 1.07
CA ASP A 54 20.09 -11.08 -0.33
C ASP A 54 19.97 -9.92 -1.34
N PHE A 55 19.51 -8.76 -0.88
CA PHE A 55 19.33 -7.57 -1.70
C PHE A 55 20.40 -6.53 -1.37
N GLY A 56 21.20 -6.18 -2.37
CA GLY A 56 22.11 -5.03 -2.29
C GLY A 56 21.35 -3.72 -2.05
N MET A 57 22.09 -2.64 -1.81
CA MET A 57 21.50 -1.32 -1.61
C MET A 57 21.06 -0.71 -2.94
N THR A 58 19.79 -0.28 -3.02
CA THR A 58 19.31 0.47 -4.19
C THR A 58 19.73 1.94 -4.10
N TRP A 59 19.76 2.63 -5.25
CA TRP A 59 20.23 4.01 -5.33
C TRP A 59 19.38 4.98 -4.48
N ASP A 60 18.07 4.72 -4.34
CA ASP A 60 17.12 5.51 -3.55
C ASP A 60 17.21 5.21 -2.05
N GLU A 61 17.53 3.98 -1.67
CA GLU A 61 17.63 3.52 -0.28
C GLU A 61 18.67 4.31 0.53
N GLY A 62 19.83 4.62 -0.06
CA GLY A 62 20.85 5.45 0.59
C GLY A 62 20.33 6.83 1.00
N PHE A 63 19.44 7.44 0.20
CA PHE A 63 18.79 8.70 0.55
C PHE A 63 17.73 8.55 1.63
N THR A 64 17.06 7.40 1.72
CA THR A 64 16.16 7.07 2.82
C THR A 64 16.94 6.97 4.12
N VAL A 65 18.01 6.17 4.14
CA VAL A 65 18.87 5.95 5.31
C VAL A 65 19.49 7.25 5.79
N GLU A 66 19.97 8.14 4.91
CA GLU A 66 20.47 9.46 5.33
C GLU A 66 19.42 10.27 6.11
N ARG A 67 18.14 10.20 5.72
CA ARG A 67 17.07 10.93 6.41
C ARG A 67 16.76 10.32 7.77
N GLU A 68 16.76 9.00 7.85
CA GLU A 68 16.56 8.26 9.10
C GLU A 68 17.70 8.56 10.08
N GLU A 69 18.94 8.63 9.59
CA GLU A 69 20.12 9.05 10.34
C GLU A 69 19.99 10.50 10.86
N ARG A 70 19.52 11.44 10.03
CA ARG A 70 19.25 12.82 10.45
C ARG A 70 18.16 12.90 11.52
N LEU A 71 17.08 12.13 11.37
CA LEU A 71 16.03 12.05 12.38
C LEU A 71 16.56 11.47 13.69
N LYS A 72 17.35 10.40 13.63
CA LYS A 72 18.00 9.77 14.78
C LYS A 72 18.83 10.77 15.57
N GLU A 73 19.69 11.55 14.89
CA GLU A 73 20.49 12.59 15.53
C GLU A 73 19.62 13.70 16.14
N TRP A 74 18.55 14.09 15.46
CA TRP A 74 17.63 15.11 15.98
C TRP A 74 16.90 14.64 17.24
N PHE A 75 16.38 13.41 17.26
CA PHE A 75 15.77 12.84 18.47
C PHE A 75 16.78 12.74 19.62
N ALA A 76 18.03 12.36 19.34
CA ALA A 76 19.10 12.36 20.34
C ALA A 76 19.32 13.77 20.93
N ARG A 77 19.32 14.82 20.09
CA ARG A 77 19.41 16.22 20.53
C ARG A 77 18.20 16.67 21.36
N VAL A 78 16.98 16.23 21.01
CA VAL A 78 15.76 16.56 21.74
C VAL A 78 15.80 15.98 23.16
N VAL A 79 16.33 14.77 23.33
CA VAL A 79 16.46 14.09 24.64
C VAL A 79 17.70 14.57 25.43
N GLY A 80 18.50 15.48 24.87
CA GLY A 80 19.70 16.02 25.52
C GLY A 80 20.91 15.08 25.49
N ALA A 81 20.89 14.05 24.65
CA ALA A 81 22.04 13.19 24.44
C ALA A 81 23.15 13.94 23.68
N ASN A 82 24.41 13.77 24.10
CA ASN A 82 25.55 14.38 23.44
C ASN A 82 25.65 13.89 21.99
N SER A 83 25.43 14.78 21.02
CA SER A 83 25.35 14.48 19.58
C SER A 83 26.65 14.01 18.92
N ARG A 84 27.76 13.86 19.67
CA ARG A 84 29.05 13.41 19.11
C ARG A 84 29.08 11.92 18.75
N GLY A 85 28.24 11.09 19.36
CA GLY A 85 28.16 9.64 19.09
C GLY A 85 27.06 9.22 18.10
N VAL A 86 26.18 10.14 17.71
CA VAL A 86 25.01 9.89 16.85
C VAL A 86 25.06 10.86 15.68
N GLN A 87 26.19 10.93 15.00
CA GLN A 87 26.33 11.79 13.84
C GLN A 87 25.70 11.11 12.63
N ALA A 88 24.75 11.80 11.98
CA ALA A 88 24.12 11.31 10.78
C ALA A 88 25.15 11.05 9.67
N TRP A 89 25.08 9.87 9.06
CA TRP A 89 25.82 9.53 7.86
C TRP A 89 25.24 10.28 6.65
N SER A 90 26.11 10.75 5.75
CA SER A 90 25.74 11.35 4.46
C SER A 90 26.48 10.64 3.32
N PRO A 91 25.77 10.06 2.34
CA PRO A 91 26.39 9.44 1.18
C PRO A 91 27.10 10.48 0.30
N PRO A 92 28.16 10.11 -0.44
CA PRO A 92 28.83 11.00 -1.39
C PRO A 92 27.89 11.56 -2.49
N THR A 93 26.84 10.80 -2.82
CA THR A 93 25.81 11.17 -3.79
C THR A 93 24.68 12.00 -3.19
N SER A 94 24.80 12.42 -1.92
CA SER A 94 23.78 13.23 -1.25
C SER A 94 23.62 14.60 -1.91
N ASN A 95 22.39 14.94 -2.25
CA ASN A 95 21.99 16.28 -2.69
C ASN A 95 21.48 17.15 -1.53
N LEU A 96 21.51 16.64 -0.29
CA LEU A 96 21.08 17.41 0.88
C LEU A 96 22.18 18.38 1.32
N GLU A 97 21.79 19.47 1.99
CA GLU A 97 22.72 20.42 2.59
C GLU A 97 23.76 19.66 3.43
N SER A 98 25.04 19.93 3.17
CA SER A 98 26.14 19.31 3.90
C SER A 98 26.19 19.81 5.34
N ARG A 99 26.68 18.99 6.27
CA ARG A 99 26.86 19.43 7.67
C ARG A 99 27.75 20.67 7.78
N ARG A 100 28.80 20.76 6.96
CA ARG A 100 29.73 21.89 6.96
C ARG A 100 29.01 23.18 6.61
N ASP A 101 28.18 23.15 5.56
CA ASP A 101 27.43 24.32 5.11
C ASP A 101 26.35 24.71 6.12
N TYR A 102 25.65 23.71 6.68
CA TYR A 102 24.71 23.91 7.77
C TYR A 102 25.35 24.61 8.97
N LEU A 103 26.50 24.12 9.45
CA LEU A 103 27.19 24.71 10.61
C LEU A 103 27.68 26.13 10.30
N LYS A 104 28.21 26.37 9.09
CA LYS A 104 28.64 27.70 8.64
C LYS A 104 27.48 28.69 8.56
N ARG A 105 26.31 28.24 8.10
CA ARG A 105 25.11 29.07 7.92
C ARG A 105 24.37 29.32 9.24
N ALA A 106 24.16 28.28 10.03
CA ALA A 106 23.33 28.33 11.24
C ALA A 106 24.10 28.85 12.45
N GLY A 107 25.34 28.40 12.66
CA GLY A 107 26.16 28.77 13.81
C GLY A 107 25.40 28.63 15.13
N ALA A 108 25.39 29.69 15.93
CA ALA A 108 24.69 29.73 17.22
C ALA A 108 23.15 29.58 17.11
N ARG A 109 22.55 29.88 15.95
CA ARG A 109 21.09 29.77 15.75
C ARG A 109 20.60 28.31 15.76
N ALA A 110 21.48 27.36 15.49
CA ALA A 110 21.24 25.92 15.55
C ALA A 110 21.42 25.30 16.96
N ALA A 111 21.58 26.12 18.00
CA ALA A 111 21.74 25.65 19.37
C ALA A 111 20.52 24.84 19.85
N SER A 112 19.30 25.32 19.56
CA SER A 112 18.07 24.61 19.90
C SER A 112 17.71 23.59 18.81
N PRO A 113 17.32 22.34 19.17
CA PRO A 113 16.80 21.36 18.20
C PRO A 113 15.48 21.82 17.55
N TRP A 114 14.77 22.75 18.18
CA TRP A 114 13.51 23.32 17.70
C TRP A 114 13.69 24.58 16.86
N SER A 115 14.91 25.08 16.71
CA SER A 115 15.18 26.23 15.86
C SER A 115 14.84 25.91 14.40
N ARG A 116 14.43 26.94 13.65
CA ARG A 116 14.16 26.82 12.21
C ARG A 116 15.35 26.24 11.45
N ASP A 117 16.57 26.59 11.84
CA ASP A 117 17.80 26.09 11.22
C ASP A 117 18.04 24.61 11.52
N SER A 118 17.82 24.16 12.76
CA SER A 118 17.87 22.74 13.13
C SER A 118 16.81 21.93 12.38
N LEU A 119 15.55 22.37 12.37
CA LEU A 119 14.48 21.69 11.62
C LEU A 119 14.76 21.68 10.11
N ARG A 120 15.42 22.73 9.58
CA ARG A 120 15.85 22.74 8.19
C ARG A 120 16.87 21.65 7.90
N PHE A 121 17.85 21.44 8.78
CA PHE A 121 18.87 20.42 8.52
C PHE A 121 18.37 18.99 8.78
N PHE A 122 17.68 18.79 9.90
CA PHE A 122 17.32 17.46 10.40
C PHE A 122 15.98 16.90 9.88
N TRP A 123 15.07 17.77 9.44
CA TRP A 123 13.81 17.37 8.80
C TRP A 123 13.81 17.72 7.30
N PRO A 124 14.62 17.05 6.45
CA PRO A 124 14.73 17.33 5.00
C PRO A 124 13.63 16.60 4.19
N PHE A 125 12.37 16.81 4.55
CA PHE A 125 11.21 16.17 3.92
C PHE A 125 10.35 17.20 3.19
N ALA A 126 9.65 16.75 2.14
CA ALA A 126 8.78 17.59 1.31
C ALA A 126 9.47 18.88 0.79
N ARG A 127 10.71 18.73 0.29
CA ARG A 127 11.52 19.81 -0.32
C ARG A 127 12.00 19.43 -1.73
N GLU A 128 12.86 20.26 -2.31
CA GLU A 128 13.38 20.12 -3.67
C GLU A 128 13.92 18.72 -4.00
N GLU A 129 13.77 18.39 -5.28
CA GLU A 129 14.20 17.16 -5.92
C GLU A 129 15.69 16.84 -5.67
N PRO A 130 16.07 15.55 -5.70
CA PRO A 130 15.31 14.41 -6.24
C PRO A 130 14.35 13.73 -5.25
N ASN A 131 14.16 14.24 -4.04
CA ASN A 131 13.54 13.45 -2.97
C ASN A 131 12.56 14.25 -2.09
N GLY A 132 11.51 14.78 -2.72
CA GLY A 132 10.42 15.53 -2.08
C GLY A 132 9.42 14.67 -1.29
N HIS A 133 9.86 13.55 -0.72
CA HIS A 133 8.98 12.65 0.01
C HIS A 133 8.65 13.20 1.41
N PRO A 134 7.41 13.02 1.90
CA PRO A 134 7.05 13.35 3.27
C PRO A 134 7.54 12.28 4.27
N PRO A 135 7.39 12.49 5.59
CA PRO A 135 8.28 11.87 6.58
C PRO A 135 8.01 10.44 7.06
N PHE A 136 6.82 9.89 6.80
CA PHE A 136 6.35 8.71 7.55
C PHE A 136 7.21 7.46 7.33
N TYR A 137 7.70 7.22 6.11
CA TYR A 137 8.54 6.06 5.82
C TYR A 137 9.84 6.08 6.64
N ALA A 138 10.45 7.26 6.81
CA ALA A 138 11.68 7.41 7.60
C ALA A 138 11.41 7.24 9.10
N LEU A 139 10.25 7.69 9.59
CA LEU A 139 9.84 7.41 10.97
C LEU A 139 9.62 5.91 11.20
N LEU A 140 9.05 5.20 10.22
CA LEU A 140 8.87 3.76 10.27
C LEU A 140 10.22 3.03 10.26
N GLY A 141 11.16 3.40 9.39
CA GLY A 141 12.52 2.86 9.34
C GLY A 141 13.28 3.11 10.64
N LEU A 142 13.18 4.32 11.21
CA LEU A 142 13.78 4.64 12.51
C LEU A 142 13.16 3.83 13.66
N GLY A 143 11.85 3.59 13.63
CA GLY A 143 11.19 2.68 14.56
C GLY A 143 11.72 1.24 14.43
N GLY A 144 11.96 0.79 13.20
CA GLY A 144 12.65 -0.46 12.90
C GLY A 144 14.06 -0.51 13.49
N TRP A 145 14.83 0.56 13.30
CA TRP A 145 16.17 0.69 13.84
C TRP A 145 16.16 0.59 15.36
N ALA A 146 15.24 1.30 16.04
CA ALA A 146 15.10 1.26 17.50
C ALA A 146 14.86 -0.17 18.05
N VAL A 147 14.26 -1.05 17.25
CA VAL A 147 14.04 -2.46 17.59
C VAL A 147 15.24 -3.33 17.17
N GLY A 148 15.78 -3.12 15.97
CA GLY A 148 16.73 -4.01 15.33
C GLY A 148 18.21 -3.75 15.62
N HIS A 149 18.58 -2.52 16.01
CA HIS A 149 19.99 -2.07 16.04
C HIS A 149 20.90 -2.86 16.99
N SER A 150 20.33 -3.61 17.93
CA SER A 150 21.10 -4.38 18.91
C SER A 150 21.53 -5.76 18.39
N PHE A 151 20.89 -6.27 17.33
CA PHE A 151 21.14 -7.62 16.82
C PHE A 151 21.20 -7.70 15.28
N LEU A 152 20.86 -6.63 14.56
CA LEU A 152 21.02 -6.52 13.12
C LEU A 152 22.21 -5.60 12.79
N PRO A 153 22.89 -5.82 11.66
CA PRO A 153 23.85 -4.85 11.16
C PRO A 153 23.16 -3.51 10.78
N PRO A 154 23.94 -2.43 10.55
CA PRO A 154 23.39 -1.08 10.49
C PRO A 154 22.32 -0.85 9.41
N LEU A 155 22.46 -1.46 8.23
CA LEU A 155 21.54 -1.25 7.12
C LEU A 155 20.21 -1.99 7.33
N GLU A 156 20.31 -3.24 7.74
CA GLU A 156 19.24 -4.18 8.05
C GLU A 156 18.38 -3.66 9.20
N SER A 157 19.00 -2.95 10.15
CA SER A 157 18.28 -2.25 11.22
C SER A 157 17.25 -1.26 10.68
N TYR A 158 17.59 -0.51 9.63
CA TYR A 158 16.65 0.42 8.97
C TYR A 158 15.61 -0.29 8.11
N ARG A 159 15.97 -1.44 7.49
CA ARG A 159 15.05 -2.32 6.75
C ARG A 159 14.01 -3.02 7.65
N CYS A 160 14.33 -3.21 8.92
CA CYS A 160 13.52 -3.94 9.89
C CYS A 160 12.09 -3.37 10.05
N GLY A 161 11.96 -2.04 10.08
CA GLY A 161 10.67 -1.36 10.27
C GLY A 161 9.67 -1.66 9.14
N PRO A 162 10.03 -1.38 7.88
CA PRO A 162 9.27 -1.78 6.71
C PRO A 162 8.97 -3.29 6.67
N ALA A 163 9.93 -4.15 7.01
CA ALA A 163 9.74 -5.61 7.00
C ALA A 163 8.68 -6.07 8.01
N ILE A 164 8.73 -5.58 9.25
CA ILE A 164 7.71 -5.85 10.28
C ILE A 164 6.33 -5.38 9.80
N PHE A 165 6.26 -4.17 9.24
CA PHE A 165 5.01 -3.59 8.80
C PHE A 165 4.39 -4.34 7.61
N PHE A 166 5.23 -4.82 6.68
CA PHE A 166 4.82 -5.69 5.58
C PHE A 166 4.29 -7.03 6.09
N ALA A 167 5.02 -7.69 7.01
CA ALA A 167 4.60 -8.97 7.59
C ALA A 167 3.24 -8.86 8.31
N LEU A 168 3.04 -7.80 9.10
CA LEU A 168 1.76 -7.51 9.73
C LEU A 168 0.63 -7.32 8.70
N THR A 169 0.91 -6.61 7.62
CA THR A 169 -0.05 -6.38 6.53
C THR A 169 -0.44 -7.68 5.83
N ILE A 170 0.50 -8.61 5.62
CA ILE A 170 0.19 -9.96 5.09
C ILE A 170 -0.82 -10.69 5.99
N GLY A 171 -0.66 -10.62 7.31
CA GLY A 171 -1.63 -11.15 8.27
C GLY A 171 -3.01 -10.50 8.15
N VAL A 172 -3.06 -9.17 7.97
CA VAL A 172 -4.32 -8.44 7.76
C VAL A 172 -4.97 -8.80 6.42
N ILE A 173 -4.20 -8.97 5.34
CA ILE A 173 -4.69 -9.43 4.04
C ILE A 173 -5.37 -10.78 4.19
N TYR A 174 -4.68 -11.75 4.80
CA TYR A 174 -5.25 -13.06 5.08
C TYR A 174 -6.55 -12.94 5.86
N GLY A 175 -6.55 -12.23 7.00
CA GLY A 175 -7.72 -12.15 7.88
C GLY A 175 -8.91 -11.44 7.23
N PHE A 176 -8.64 -10.41 6.42
CA PHE A 176 -9.67 -9.69 5.67
C PHE A 176 -10.28 -10.57 4.59
N MET A 177 -9.45 -11.18 3.74
CA MET A 177 -9.91 -12.02 2.63
C MET A 177 -10.53 -13.33 3.11
N ALA A 178 -10.01 -13.93 4.18
CA ALA A 178 -10.57 -15.14 4.79
C ALA A 178 -12.00 -14.92 5.33
N ARG A 179 -12.27 -13.72 5.86
CA ARG A 179 -13.61 -13.36 6.33
C ARG A 179 -14.59 -13.16 5.17
N LEU A 180 -14.14 -12.62 4.04
CA LEU A 180 -15.01 -12.31 2.90
C LEU A 180 -15.27 -13.54 2.02
N TYR A 181 -14.25 -14.35 1.75
CA TYR A 181 -14.28 -15.41 0.73
C TYR A 181 -13.83 -16.78 1.24
N GLY A 182 -13.57 -16.92 2.55
CA GLY A 182 -13.10 -18.15 3.16
C GLY A 182 -11.57 -18.29 3.21
N ARG A 183 -11.09 -19.21 4.04
CA ARG A 183 -9.67 -19.35 4.39
C ARG A 183 -8.74 -19.58 3.21
N SER A 184 -9.17 -20.35 2.21
CA SER A 184 -8.38 -20.61 1.00
C SER A 184 -8.13 -19.32 0.25
N ALA A 185 -9.15 -18.49 0.02
CA ALA A 185 -9.00 -17.19 -0.62
C ALA A 185 -8.08 -16.25 0.19
N GLY A 186 -8.17 -16.30 1.53
CA GLY A 186 -7.26 -15.58 2.41
C GLY A 186 -5.79 -15.99 2.23
N LEU A 187 -5.52 -17.30 2.24
CA LEU A 187 -4.16 -17.83 2.04
C LEU A 187 -3.66 -17.51 0.64
N THR A 188 -4.48 -17.72 -0.40
CA THR A 188 -4.10 -17.43 -1.78
C THR A 188 -3.78 -15.95 -1.97
N ALA A 189 -4.57 -15.03 -1.41
CA ALA A 189 -4.30 -13.59 -1.51
C ALA A 189 -2.99 -13.20 -0.82
N ALA A 190 -2.76 -13.68 0.41
CA ALA A 190 -1.53 -13.43 1.16
C ALA A 190 -0.29 -13.99 0.43
N LEU A 191 -0.35 -15.25 -0.02
CA LEU A 191 0.75 -15.91 -0.72
C LEU A 191 0.99 -15.33 -2.12
N ALA A 192 -0.05 -14.91 -2.84
CA ALA A 192 0.11 -14.28 -4.14
C ALA A 192 0.86 -12.94 -4.04
N LEU A 193 0.57 -12.14 -3.01
CA LEU A 193 1.31 -10.89 -2.78
C LEU A 193 2.75 -11.17 -2.32
N LEU A 194 2.94 -12.11 -1.40
CA LEU A 194 4.25 -12.48 -0.87
C LEU A 194 5.18 -13.05 -1.95
N THR A 195 4.66 -13.88 -2.85
CA THR A 195 5.45 -14.51 -3.92
C THR A 195 5.63 -13.63 -5.15
N MET A 196 5.03 -12.44 -5.19
CA MET A 196 5.24 -11.49 -6.28
C MET A 196 6.68 -10.91 -6.18
N PRO A 197 7.59 -11.23 -7.12
CA PRO A 197 9.03 -10.97 -6.92
C PRO A 197 9.36 -9.50 -6.67
N ARG A 198 8.66 -8.59 -7.37
CA ARG A 198 8.84 -7.15 -7.21
C ARG A 198 8.42 -6.68 -5.81
N VAL A 199 7.30 -7.19 -5.29
CA VAL A 199 6.80 -6.78 -3.96
C VAL A 199 7.68 -7.38 -2.87
N PHE A 200 8.06 -8.64 -3.03
CA PHE A 200 8.99 -9.32 -2.14
C PHE A 200 10.30 -8.53 -2.03
N ALA A 201 10.94 -8.18 -3.14
CA ALA A 201 12.17 -7.38 -3.14
C ALA A 201 11.97 -6.02 -2.43
N GLN A 202 10.86 -5.32 -2.69
CA GLN A 202 10.57 -4.04 -2.04
C GLN A 202 10.34 -4.16 -0.53
N ALA A 203 9.86 -5.30 -0.03
CA ALA A 203 9.72 -5.56 1.39
C ALA A 203 11.06 -5.73 2.13
N HIS A 204 12.18 -5.89 1.42
CA HIS A 204 13.54 -5.98 1.98
C HIS A 204 14.27 -4.64 2.01
N LEU A 205 13.73 -3.60 1.38
CA LEU A 205 14.43 -2.31 1.23
C LEU A 205 13.90 -1.30 2.25
N ALA A 206 14.79 -0.43 2.74
CA ALA A 206 14.40 0.79 3.43
C ALA A 206 13.92 1.83 2.39
N SER A 207 12.75 1.56 1.83
CA SER A 207 12.09 2.39 0.81
C SER A 207 10.65 2.72 1.22
N TYR A 208 10.08 3.75 0.60
CA TYR A 208 8.73 4.21 0.85
C TYR A 208 7.64 3.39 0.14
N ASP A 209 7.99 2.56 -0.85
CA ASP A 209 7.01 1.85 -1.68
C ASP A 209 6.29 0.71 -0.94
N ALA A 210 7.01 -0.12 -0.18
CA ALA A 210 6.39 -1.19 0.63
C ALA A 210 5.52 -0.63 1.78
N PRO A 211 5.97 0.37 2.57
CA PRO A 211 5.11 1.05 3.54
C PRO A 211 3.86 1.65 2.91
N LEU A 212 3.99 2.30 1.74
CA LEU A 212 2.85 2.89 1.04
C LEU A 212 1.81 1.83 0.65
N LEU A 213 2.25 0.70 0.09
CA LEU A 213 1.38 -0.42 -0.26
C LEU A 213 0.59 -0.90 0.97
N CYS A 214 1.28 -1.05 2.10
CA CYS A 214 0.68 -1.47 3.35
C CYS A 214 -0.38 -0.47 3.83
N LEU A 215 -0.05 0.82 3.86
CA LEU A 215 -0.96 1.87 4.29
C LEU A 215 -2.19 2.00 3.39
N TRP A 216 -2.02 1.85 2.08
CA TRP A 216 -3.13 1.80 1.12
C TRP A 216 -4.09 0.67 1.47
N PHE A 217 -3.58 -0.54 1.66
CA PHE A 217 -4.43 -1.68 1.98
C PHE A 217 -5.10 -1.52 3.35
N LEU A 218 -4.36 -1.10 4.37
CA LEU A 218 -4.89 -0.87 5.72
C LEU A 218 -5.96 0.21 5.75
N ALA A 219 -5.80 1.29 4.97
CA ALA A 219 -6.83 2.32 4.83
C ALA A 219 -8.11 1.74 4.21
N VAL A 220 -8.00 0.97 3.12
CA VAL A 220 -9.17 0.30 2.51
C VAL A 220 -9.85 -0.65 3.49
N VAL A 221 -9.09 -1.46 4.23
CA VAL A 221 -9.65 -2.36 5.25
C VAL A 221 -10.35 -1.58 6.35
N ALA A 222 -9.73 -0.53 6.88
CA ALA A 222 -10.31 0.31 7.92
C ALA A 222 -11.60 1.00 7.44
N PHE A 223 -11.60 1.51 6.22
CA PHE A 223 -12.77 2.07 5.56
C PHE A 223 -13.90 1.04 5.47
N CYS A 224 -13.65 -0.14 4.89
CA CYS A 224 -14.64 -1.21 4.79
C CYS A 224 -15.21 -1.64 6.16
N ARG A 225 -14.37 -1.65 7.21
CA ARG A 225 -14.80 -1.99 8.57
C ARG A 225 -15.60 -0.88 9.26
N SER A 226 -15.40 0.38 8.87
CA SER A 226 -16.15 1.52 9.41
C SER A 226 -17.59 1.60 8.87
N GLU A 227 -17.84 0.99 7.71
CA GLU A 227 -19.18 0.88 7.10
C GLU A 227 -20.01 -0.24 7.74
N GLU A 228 -19.39 -1.16 8.47
CA GLU A 228 -20.13 -2.20 9.19
C GLU A 228 -20.83 -1.60 10.43
N PRO A 229 -22.14 -1.87 10.64
CA PRO A 229 -22.84 -1.46 11.86
C PRO A 229 -22.22 -2.08 13.11
N SER A 230 -21.32 -1.35 13.77
CA SER A 230 -20.53 -1.85 14.90
C SER A 230 -20.32 -0.78 15.95
N ARG A 231 -20.29 -1.18 17.23
CA ARG A 231 -19.89 -0.29 18.34
C ARG A 231 -18.47 0.27 18.18
N ARG A 232 -17.63 -0.38 17.36
CA ARG A 232 -16.24 0.02 17.10
C ARG A 232 -16.08 0.93 15.88
N ARG A 233 -17.18 1.39 15.27
CA ARG A 233 -17.17 2.22 14.04
C ARG A 233 -16.19 3.39 14.13
N TRP A 234 -16.24 4.18 15.20
CA TRP A 234 -15.34 5.31 15.40
C TRP A 234 -13.87 4.92 15.44
N GLY A 235 -13.54 3.77 16.04
CA GLY A 235 -12.17 3.25 16.02
C GLY A 235 -11.69 2.94 14.61
N TRP A 236 -12.56 2.45 13.73
CA TRP A 236 -12.23 2.19 12.33
C TRP A 236 -12.15 3.47 11.48
N ILE A 237 -12.98 4.49 11.76
CA ILE A 237 -12.86 5.81 11.11
C ILE A 237 -11.51 6.45 11.47
N LEU A 238 -11.12 6.39 12.75
CA LEU A 238 -9.81 6.88 13.20
C LEU A 238 -8.67 6.08 12.56
N ALA A 239 -8.77 4.75 12.52
CA ALA A 239 -7.78 3.91 11.85
C ALA A 239 -7.65 4.21 10.36
N PHE A 240 -8.78 4.50 9.68
CA PHE A 240 -8.78 4.95 8.28
C PHE A 240 -8.05 6.27 8.11
N GLY A 241 -8.41 7.30 8.89
CA GLY A 241 -7.75 8.61 8.85
C GLY A 241 -6.26 8.54 9.15
N MET A 242 -5.85 7.72 10.14
CA MET A 242 -4.44 7.49 10.45
C MET A 242 -3.72 6.77 9.31
N ALA A 243 -4.26 5.68 8.78
CA ALA A 243 -3.62 4.94 7.69
C ALA A 243 -3.49 5.80 6.41
N TRP A 244 -4.54 6.55 6.06
CA TRP A 244 -4.52 7.44 4.92
C TRP A 244 -3.59 8.63 5.13
N GLY A 245 -3.64 9.28 6.30
CA GLY A 245 -2.71 10.37 6.65
C GLY A 245 -1.25 9.93 6.62
N CYS A 246 -0.95 8.74 7.14
CA CYS A 246 0.39 8.15 7.04
C CYS A 246 0.76 7.80 5.59
N ALA A 247 -0.19 7.33 4.75
CA ALA A 247 0.06 7.08 3.34
C ALA A 247 0.43 8.38 2.61
N ALA A 248 -0.38 9.43 2.82
CA ALA A 248 -0.15 10.77 2.31
C ALA A 248 1.18 11.35 2.81
N ALA A 249 1.56 11.03 4.06
CA ALA A 249 2.85 11.37 4.65
C ALA A 249 4.01 10.46 4.20
N THR A 250 3.79 9.48 3.32
CA THR A 250 4.83 8.60 2.76
C THR A 250 5.19 8.99 1.33
N LYS A 251 4.17 9.24 0.50
CA LYS A 251 4.33 9.58 -0.91
C LYS A 251 3.09 10.31 -1.39
N PHE A 252 3.26 11.17 -2.39
CA PHE A 252 2.14 11.89 -3.01
C PHE A 252 1.02 10.95 -3.46
N THR A 253 1.35 9.77 -3.99
CA THR A 253 0.37 8.74 -4.37
C THR A 253 -0.45 8.20 -3.19
N GLY A 254 -0.04 8.41 -1.95
CA GLY A 254 -0.83 8.13 -0.75
C GLY A 254 -2.06 9.02 -0.60
N TRP A 255 -2.04 10.24 -1.15
CA TRP A 255 -3.22 11.10 -1.19
C TRP A 255 -4.35 10.49 -2.02
N PHE A 256 -4.01 9.67 -3.01
CA PHE A 256 -4.98 9.07 -3.92
C PHE A 256 -5.76 7.89 -3.35
N VAL A 257 -5.54 7.48 -2.09
CA VAL A 257 -6.37 6.45 -1.43
C VAL A 257 -7.85 6.83 -1.43
N SER A 258 -8.16 8.11 -1.23
CA SER A 258 -9.55 8.59 -1.17
C SER A 258 -10.25 8.57 -2.53
N VAL A 259 -9.52 8.70 -3.65
CA VAL A 259 -10.11 8.78 -5.00
C VAL A 259 -11.00 7.57 -5.33
N PRO A 260 -10.51 6.31 -5.25
CA PRO A 260 -11.37 5.15 -5.52
C PRO A 260 -12.48 4.99 -4.48
N LEU A 261 -12.28 5.41 -3.23
CA LEU A 261 -13.27 5.30 -2.16
C LEU A 261 -14.42 6.32 -2.32
N VAL A 262 -14.10 7.55 -2.71
CA VAL A 262 -15.08 8.58 -3.09
C VAL A 262 -15.85 8.13 -4.32
N ALA A 263 -15.16 7.65 -5.36
CA ALA A 263 -15.80 7.13 -6.57
C ALA A 263 -16.77 5.99 -6.21
N TRP A 264 -16.36 5.06 -5.35
CA TRP A 264 -17.22 4.00 -4.85
C TRP A 264 -18.44 4.54 -4.08
N GLY A 265 -18.24 5.45 -3.12
CA GLY A 265 -19.32 6.05 -2.34
C GLY A 265 -20.34 6.79 -3.21
N LEU A 266 -19.88 7.49 -4.24
CA LEU A 266 -20.74 8.18 -5.21
C LEU A 266 -21.53 7.20 -6.09
N LEU A 267 -20.86 6.18 -6.64
CA LEU A 267 -21.49 5.17 -7.51
C LEU A 267 -22.57 4.37 -6.79
N TYR A 268 -22.32 3.98 -5.54
CA TYR A 268 -23.27 3.20 -4.75
C TYR A 268 -24.23 4.07 -3.91
N ARG A 269 -24.10 5.40 -3.99
CA ARG A 269 -24.90 6.41 -3.26
C ARG A 269 -24.95 6.13 -1.75
N ASP A 270 -23.81 5.74 -1.19
CA ASP A 270 -23.72 5.36 0.21
C ASP A 270 -23.43 6.58 1.09
N ARG A 271 -24.41 6.96 1.93
CA ARG A 271 -24.27 8.09 2.86
C ARG A 271 -23.30 7.78 4.00
N GLN A 272 -23.11 6.50 4.33
CA GLN A 272 -22.14 6.10 5.37
C GLN A 272 -20.72 6.25 4.84
N ALA A 273 -20.49 5.86 3.59
CA ALA A 273 -19.21 6.04 2.90
C ALA A 273 -18.81 7.51 2.85
N ALA A 274 -19.74 8.38 2.47
CA ALA A 274 -19.54 9.82 2.45
C ALA A 274 -19.18 10.37 3.83
N PHE A 275 -19.87 9.89 4.88
CA PHE A 275 -19.55 10.29 6.26
C PHE A 275 -18.15 9.83 6.69
N THR A 276 -17.76 8.59 6.41
CA THR A 276 -16.44 8.07 6.75
C THR A 276 -15.32 8.84 6.05
N LEU A 277 -15.52 9.21 4.78
CA LEU A 277 -14.56 10.03 4.03
C LEU A 277 -14.43 11.42 4.64
N LEU A 278 -15.55 12.09 4.91
CA LEU A 278 -15.57 13.44 5.49
C LEU A 278 -15.02 13.48 6.93
N ALA A 279 -15.42 12.52 7.77
CA ALA A 279 -14.97 12.42 9.16
C ALA A 279 -13.53 11.93 9.28
N GLY A 280 -13.05 11.16 8.29
CA GLY A 280 -11.64 10.77 8.17
C GLY A 280 -10.75 11.93 7.71
N ASP A 281 -11.28 12.84 6.88
CA ASP A 281 -10.59 14.05 6.40
C ASP A 281 -10.54 15.19 7.43
N TRP A 282 -11.61 15.38 8.22
CA TRP A 282 -11.78 16.54 9.10
C TRP A 282 -11.63 16.15 10.58
N TRP A 283 -10.43 16.28 11.13
CA TRP A 283 -10.25 16.39 12.58
C TRP A 283 -9.18 17.43 12.94
N PRO A 284 -9.55 18.45 13.72
CA PRO A 284 -9.30 18.39 15.17
C PRO A 284 -10.60 18.42 16.00
N PRO A 285 -10.55 18.07 17.31
CA PRO A 285 -11.73 17.83 18.13
C PRO A 285 -12.48 19.12 18.42
N SER A 286 -13.77 19.16 18.12
CA SER A 286 -14.81 19.25 19.16
C SER A 286 -16.17 19.54 18.52
N SER A 287 -17.20 18.90 19.09
CA SER A 287 -18.63 19.21 18.93
C SER A 287 -19.19 19.10 17.51
N PHE A 288 -19.90 18.00 17.23
CA PHE A 288 -21.32 18.02 16.82
C PHE A 288 -21.80 16.56 16.65
N MET A 289 -22.55 16.07 17.64
CA MET A 289 -23.40 14.89 17.47
C MET A 289 -24.76 15.35 16.94
N PRO A 290 -25.27 14.71 15.87
CA PRO A 290 -26.71 14.53 15.73
C PRO A 290 -27.04 13.05 15.95
N SER A 291 -27.59 12.77 17.12
CA SER A 291 -28.32 11.54 17.41
C SER A 291 -29.69 11.62 16.76
N THR A 292 -29.84 11.20 15.50
CA THR A 292 -31.09 10.66 14.92
C THR A 292 -30.95 10.50 13.42
N LEU A 293 -30.72 9.27 12.94
CA LEU A 293 -31.33 8.78 11.69
C LEU A 293 -31.51 7.26 11.84
N ARG A 294 -32.62 6.89 12.47
CA ARG A 294 -33.17 5.53 12.46
C ARG A 294 -34.06 5.46 11.22
N GLY A 295 -33.72 4.60 10.26
CA GLY A 295 -34.58 4.38 9.09
C GLY A 295 -33.97 3.51 8.00
N GLY A 296 -34.46 2.27 7.91
CA GLY A 296 -34.66 1.57 6.64
C GLY A 296 -33.49 0.83 6.02
N SER A 297 -33.42 -0.48 6.27
CA SER A 297 -33.26 -1.54 5.25
C SER A 297 -32.37 -1.23 4.03
N SER A 298 -31.17 -1.81 3.99
CA SER A 298 -30.74 -2.57 2.81
C SER A 298 -29.57 -3.50 3.14
N ARG A 299 -29.69 -4.72 2.63
CA ARG A 299 -28.74 -5.83 2.70
C ARG A 299 -27.34 -5.46 2.20
N SER A 300 -26.35 -6.10 2.82
CA SER A 300 -24.96 -6.30 2.41
C SER A 300 -24.68 -6.12 0.91
N LYS A 301 -24.16 -4.95 0.53
CA LYS A 301 -23.59 -4.70 -0.81
C LYS A 301 -22.06 -4.62 -0.83
N VAL A 302 -21.41 -4.66 0.33
CA VAL A 302 -19.95 -4.46 0.48
C VAL A 302 -19.12 -5.56 -0.21
N CYS A 303 -19.67 -6.77 -0.43
CA CYS A 303 -18.94 -7.88 -1.07
C CYS A 303 -19.14 -8.01 -2.60
N GLY A 304 -19.94 -7.13 -3.23
CA GLY A 304 -20.35 -7.30 -4.63
C GLY A 304 -19.25 -7.07 -5.66
N PHE A 305 -18.21 -6.30 -5.33
CA PHE A 305 -17.23 -5.83 -6.32
C PHE A 305 -16.26 -6.92 -6.80
N PHE A 306 -15.92 -7.92 -5.97
CA PHE A 306 -15.05 -9.02 -6.40
C PHE A 306 -15.81 -10.25 -6.93
N SER A 307 -17.14 -10.19 -7.03
CA SER A 307 -17.97 -11.37 -7.32
C SER A 307 -18.51 -11.45 -8.75
N SER A 308 -18.14 -10.55 -9.68
CA SER A 308 -18.71 -10.59 -11.03
C SER A 308 -17.82 -9.96 -12.12
N PRO A 309 -17.28 -10.76 -13.05
CA PRO A 309 -17.10 -10.35 -14.43
C PRO A 309 -18.19 -11.02 -15.27
N THR A 310 -19.40 -10.45 -15.29
CA THR A 310 -20.40 -10.81 -16.30
C THR A 310 -20.56 -9.63 -17.26
N TRP A 311 -19.64 -9.58 -18.22
CA TRP A 311 -19.89 -8.95 -19.51
C TRP A 311 -20.96 -9.78 -20.24
N ALA A 312 -22.22 -9.55 -19.92
CA ALA A 312 -23.34 -9.98 -20.75
C ALA A 312 -23.76 -8.77 -21.58
N GLY A 313 -23.14 -8.66 -22.76
CA GLY A 313 -23.46 -7.62 -23.74
C GLY A 313 -24.88 -7.79 -24.26
N SER A 314 -25.78 -6.90 -23.88
CA SER A 314 -27.00 -6.62 -24.63
C SER A 314 -26.67 -5.62 -25.74
N ASN A 315 -26.26 -6.12 -26.91
CA ASN A 315 -26.20 -5.31 -28.14
C ASN A 315 -27.35 -5.72 -29.06
N ASP A 316 -28.52 -5.15 -28.78
CA ASP A 316 -29.50 -4.86 -29.82
C ASP A 316 -28.96 -3.68 -30.65
N LEU A 317 -28.12 -3.99 -31.63
CA LEU A 317 -27.79 -3.08 -32.73
C LEU A 317 -27.94 -3.86 -34.03
N ARG A 318 -29.08 -3.66 -34.69
CA ARG A 318 -29.35 -4.13 -36.04
C ARG A 318 -28.45 -3.35 -37.00
N PHE A 319 -27.60 -4.05 -37.74
CA PHE A 319 -26.96 -3.51 -38.94
C PHE A 319 -27.50 -4.25 -40.18
N PRO A 320 -27.77 -3.54 -41.30
CA PRO A 320 -28.27 -4.15 -42.52
C PRO A 320 -27.20 -4.96 -43.26
N PRO A 321 -27.55 -6.05 -43.95
CA PRO A 321 -26.60 -6.89 -44.67
C PRO A 321 -26.32 -6.33 -46.06
N SER A 322 -25.32 -5.48 -46.17
CA SER A 322 -24.66 -5.19 -47.44
C SER A 322 -23.35 -4.46 -47.15
N PHE A 323 -22.22 -5.15 -47.27
CA PHE A 323 -20.90 -4.62 -47.69
C PHE A 323 -19.83 -5.70 -47.44
N LEU A 324 -19.95 -6.80 -48.19
CA LEU A 324 -18.87 -7.77 -48.37
C LEU A 324 -18.33 -7.53 -49.78
N GLY A 325 -17.22 -6.80 -49.89
CA GLY A 325 -16.58 -6.60 -51.18
C GLY A 325 -15.55 -5.48 -51.21
N ARG A 326 -14.29 -5.89 -51.41
CA ARG A 326 -13.14 -5.10 -51.91
C ARG A 326 -12.46 -4.18 -50.90
N PHE A 327 -11.27 -4.58 -50.44
CA PHE A 327 -10.00 -4.16 -51.04
C PHE A 327 -8.83 -4.79 -50.25
N ILE A 328 -8.10 -5.68 -50.90
CA ILE A 328 -6.72 -6.04 -50.55
C ILE A 328 -5.82 -5.10 -51.37
N PRO A 329 -4.78 -4.53 -50.77
CA PRO A 329 -3.51 -4.44 -51.49
C PRO A 329 -2.38 -5.09 -50.70
N SER A 330 -1.74 -6.01 -51.40
CA SER A 330 -0.45 -6.59 -51.10
C SER A 330 0.69 -5.57 -51.34
N ARG A 331 1.84 -5.85 -50.71
CA ARG A 331 3.16 -5.19 -50.81
C ARG A 331 3.44 -4.11 -49.74
N PHE A 332 4.27 -4.47 -48.76
CA PHE A 332 5.65 -3.99 -48.68
C PHE A 332 6.44 -4.88 -47.71
N LEU A 333 7.30 -5.72 -48.28
CA LEU A 333 8.42 -6.36 -47.61
C LEU A 333 9.50 -5.28 -47.41
N GLY A 334 9.97 -5.09 -46.18
CA GLY A 334 11.01 -4.11 -45.86
C GLY A 334 11.66 -4.46 -44.53
N THR A 335 12.73 -5.24 -44.62
CA THR A 335 13.61 -5.67 -43.54
C THR A 335 14.28 -4.48 -42.84
N THR A 336 14.16 -4.36 -41.52
CA THR A 336 15.13 -3.59 -40.71
C THR A 336 15.90 -4.50 -39.77
N ARG A 337 17.13 -4.80 -40.21
CA ARG A 337 18.20 -5.44 -39.46
C ARG A 337 18.66 -4.54 -38.32
N TRP A 338 18.88 -5.14 -37.15
CA TRP A 338 19.64 -4.63 -36.04
C TRP A 338 21.12 -4.41 -36.42
N PRO A 339 21.77 -3.29 -36.05
CA PRO A 339 23.21 -3.15 -36.21
C PRO A 339 23.96 -3.87 -35.08
N GLY A 340 24.84 -4.77 -35.48
CA GLY A 340 25.53 -5.71 -34.61
C GLY A 340 26.78 -5.17 -33.90
N ARG A 341 27.19 -5.99 -32.93
CA ARG A 341 28.52 -6.07 -32.32
C ARG A 341 29.64 -5.78 -33.32
N ARG A 342 30.57 -4.90 -32.95
CA ARG A 342 31.96 -4.96 -33.41
C ARG A 342 32.85 -5.29 -32.21
N SER A 343 33.53 -6.43 -32.30
CA SER A 343 34.68 -6.78 -31.48
C SER A 343 35.97 -6.51 -32.24
N SER A 344 37.03 -6.23 -31.47
CA SER A 344 38.46 -6.16 -31.82
C SER A 344 39.01 -4.86 -32.41
N SER A 345 39.83 -4.16 -31.62
CA SER A 345 41.28 -4.20 -31.85
C SER A 345 42.05 -3.71 -30.61
N ARG A 346 43.08 -4.48 -30.25
CA ARG A 346 44.15 -4.10 -29.32
C ARG A 346 44.92 -2.91 -29.89
N ARG A 347 45.20 -1.89 -29.09
CA ARG A 347 46.45 -1.12 -29.15
C ARG A 347 46.86 -0.68 -27.74
N SER A 348 47.87 -1.38 -27.23
CA SER A 348 48.85 -0.87 -26.29
C SER A 348 49.62 0.29 -26.92
N PHE A 349 49.85 1.38 -26.17
CA PHE A 349 51.07 2.17 -26.27
C PHE A 349 51.30 2.90 -24.95
N SER A 350 52.50 2.62 -24.39
CA SER A 350 53.37 3.44 -23.53
C SER A 350 52.78 4.19 -22.35
#